data_AF-A0A933ULS0-F1
#
_entry.id   AF-A0A933ULS0-F1
#
_cell.length_a   1.000
_cell.length_b   1.000
_cell.length_c   1.000
_cell.angle_alpha   90.00
_cell.angle_beta   90.00
_cell.angle_gamma   90.00
#
_symmetry.space_group_name_H-M   'P 1'
#
loop_
_entity.id
_entity.type
_entity.pdbx_description
1 polymer ?
#
loop_
_entity_poly.entity_id
_entity_poly.type
_entity_poly.pdbx_seq_one_letter_code
_entity_poly.pdbx_strand_id
1 'polypeptide(L)'
;NLEGSEAAVQALRPYLQKADPALVAAMDDRFAATVAELEQYRSGDGWTSYDQLTPEQLRGLSDSITALTESVSQVASVVAGK
;
A
#
# COMPACT_ATOMS: atom_id res chain seq x y z
N ASN A 1 10.30 1.05 2.64
CA ASN A 1 9.59 -0.23 2.43
C ASN A 1 8.11 0.01 2.75
N LEU A 2 7.23 -1.00 2.59
CA LEU A 2 5.77 -0.88 2.78
C LEU A 2 5.38 -0.30 4.15
N GLU A 3 5.93 -0.88 5.23
CA GLU A 3 5.69 -0.44 6.61
C GLU A 3 6.08 1.03 6.84
N GLY A 4 7.22 1.46 6.28
CA GLY A 4 7.64 2.86 6.38
C GLY A 4 6.69 3.82 5.68
N SER A 5 6.15 3.43 4.51
CA SER A 5 5.13 4.22 3.82
C SER A 5 3.83 4.30 4.62
N GLU A 6 3.41 3.18 5.23
CA GLU A 6 2.22 3.13 6.08
C GLU A 6 2.37 4.06 7.29
N ALA A 7 3.51 3.99 7.99
CA ALA A 7 3.78 4.85 9.13
C ALA A 7 3.75 6.35 8.76
N ALA A 8 4.31 6.73 7.60
CA ALA A 8 4.28 8.10 7.13
C ALA A 8 2.84 8.58 6.82
N VAL A 9 2.03 7.74 6.19
CA VAL A 9 0.60 8.02 5.94
C VAL A 9 -0.19 8.14 7.24
N GLN A 10 0.05 7.24 8.20
CA GLN A 10 -0.59 7.27 9.52
C GLN A 10 -0.30 8.56 10.28
N ALA A 11 0.92 9.10 10.17
CA ALA A 11 1.26 10.39 10.77
C ALA A 11 0.44 11.56 10.21
N LEU A 12 0.00 11.47 8.94
CA LEU A 12 -0.83 12.49 8.28
C LEU A 12 -2.33 12.24 8.45
N ARG A 13 -2.73 11.07 8.96
CA ARG A 13 -4.13 10.63 9.01
C ARG A 13 -5.08 11.61 9.70
N PRO A 14 -4.75 12.26 10.84
CA PRO A 14 -5.68 13.21 11.47
C PRO A 14 -6.03 14.41 10.58
N TYR A 15 -5.11 14.83 9.71
CA TYR A 15 -5.34 15.87 8.73
C TYR A 15 -6.15 15.33 7.54
N LEU A 16 -5.74 14.20 6.98
CA LEU A 16 -6.41 13.56 5.85
C LEU A 16 -7.85 13.17 6.17
N GLN A 17 -8.14 12.73 7.39
CA GLN A 17 -9.51 12.40 7.81
C GLN A 17 -10.45 13.61 7.75
N LYS A 18 -9.92 14.82 7.94
CA LYS A 18 -10.69 16.07 7.83
C LYS A 18 -10.79 16.55 6.38
N ALA A 19 -9.73 16.37 5.60
CA ALA A 19 -9.65 16.88 4.23
C ALA A 19 -10.35 15.94 3.23
N ASP A 20 -10.07 14.64 3.31
CA ASP A 20 -10.59 13.61 2.43
C ASP A 20 -10.70 12.25 3.17
N PRO A 21 -11.82 11.99 3.86
CA PRO A 21 -12.03 10.71 4.55
C PRO A 21 -12.18 9.51 3.60
N ALA A 22 -12.56 9.74 2.34
CA ALA A 22 -12.68 8.67 1.35
C ALA A 22 -11.29 8.19 0.91
N LEU A 23 -10.35 9.11 0.74
CA LEU A 23 -8.94 8.77 0.50
C LEU A 23 -8.35 7.96 1.67
N VAL A 24 -8.68 8.31 2.92
CA VAL A 24 -8.24 7.52 4.09
C VAL A 24 -8.75 6.09 4.02
N ALA A 25 -10.03 5.88 3.76
CA ALA A 25 -10.59 4.54 3.62
C ALA A 25 -9.95 3.76 2.46
N ALA A 26 -9.76 4.41 1.31
CA ALA A 26 -9.13 3.79 0.15
C ALA A 26 -7.67 3.39 0.42
N MET A 27 -6.93 4.18 1.20
CA MET A 27 -5.57 3.82 1.63
C MET A 27 -5.58 2.62 2.56
N ASP A 28 -6.48 2.56 3.54
CA ASP A 28 -6.58 1.41 4.45
C ASP A 28 -6.83 0.11 3.68
N ASP A 29 -7.80 0.15 2.77
CA ASP A 29 -8.14 -1.00 1.93
C ASP A 29 -6.95 -1.44 1.08
N ARG A 30 -6.20 -0.49 0.50
CA ARG A 30 -5.02 -0.77 -0.33
C ARG A 30 -3.86 -1.31 0.49
N PHE A 31 -3.57 -0.74 1.65
CA PHE A 31 -2.54 -1.29 2.55
C PHE A 31 -2.89 -2.72 2.97
N ALA A 32 -4.13 -2.95 3.41
CA ALA A 32 -4.61 -4.28 3.78
C ALA A 32 -4.51 -5.27 2.61
N ALA A 33 -4.89 -4.86 1.39
CA ALA A 33 -4.79 -5.68 0.20
C ALA A 33 -3.32 -5.98 -0.18
N THR A 34 -2.41 -5.01 -0.08
CA THR A 34 -0.98 -5.24 -0.35
C THR A 34 -0.35 -6.17 0.67
N VAL A 35 -0.68 -6.03 1.96
CA VAL A 35 -0.22 -6.96 2.99
C VAL A 35 -0.78 -8.35 2.74
N ALA A 36 -2.09 -8.49 2.46
CA ALA A 36 -2.71 -9.77 2.17
C ALA A 36 -2.13 -10.45 0.91
N GLU A 37 -1.82 -9.68 -0.14
CA GLU A 37 -1.14 -10.21 -1.32
C GLU A 37 0.26 -10.71 -0.97
N LEU A 38 1.03 -9.92 -0.22
CA LEU A 38 2.38 -10.31 0.18
C LEU A 38 2.36 -11.60 1.02
N GLU A 39 1.47 -11.69 2.01
CA GLU A 39 1.32 -12.84 2.92
C GLU A 39 1.07 -14.18 2.20
N GLN A 40 0.52 -14.18 0.98
CA GLN A 40 0.39 -15.41 0.17
C GLN A 40 1.74 -16.07 -0.13
N TYR A 41 2.82 -15.30 -0.07
CA TYR A 41 4.18 -15.74 -0.41
C TYR A 41 5.05 -15.97 0.82
N ARG A 42 4.47 -16.02 2.04
CA ARG A 42 5.22 -16.30 3.27
C ARG A 42 5.87 -17.69 3.22
N SER A 43 7.12 -17.78 3.64
CA SER A 43 7.87 -19.04 3.71
C SER A 43 8.63 -19.12 5.02
N GLY A 44 8.06 -19.82 6.00
CA GLY A 44 8.52 -19.78 7.39
C GLY A 44 8.53 -18.34 7.92
N ASP A 45 9.66 -17.93 8.51
CA ASP A 45 9.84 -16.56 9.01
C ASP A 45 10.17 -15.54 7.90
N GLY A 46 10.38 -16.01 6.67
CA GLY A 46 10.77 -15.20 5.51
C GLY A 46 9.72 -15.17 4.40
N TRP A 47 10.20 -14.90 3.19
CA TRP A 47 9.39 -14.82 1.97
C TRP A 47 9.91 -15.82 0.94
N THR A 48 9.00 -16.29 0.10
CA THR A 48 9.34 -17.05 -1.12
C THR A 48 10.30 -16.22 -1.97
N SER A 49 11.34 -16.86 -2.51
CA SER A 49 12.30 -16.16 -3.37
C SER A 49 11.60 -15.64 -4.62
N TYR A 50 11.98 -14.45 -5.08
CA TYR A 50 11.46 -13.85 -6.31
C TYR A 50 11.53 -14.82 -7.51
N ASP A 51 12.63 -15.56 -7.64
CA ASP A 51 12.86 -16.52 -8.74
C ASP A 51 11.92 -17.76 -8.69
N GLN A 52 11.18 -17.92 -7.60
CA GLN A 52 10.23 -19.01 -7.40
C GLN A 52 8.78 -18.57 -7.61
N LEU A 53 8.54 -17.27 -7.83
CA LEU A 53 7.22 -16.74 -8.12
C LEU A 53 6.93 -16.80 -9.62
N THR A 54 5.69 -17.13 -9.98
CA THR A 54 5.28 -17.11 -11.38
C THR A 54 5.12 -15.67 -11.88
N PRO A 55 5.17 -15.42 -13.20
CA PRO A 55 4.90 -14.10 -13.75
C PRO A 55 3.54 -13.52 -13.34
N GLU A 56 2.53 -14.36 -13.15
CA GLU A 56 1.19 -13.96 -12.70
C GLU A 56 1.20 -13.49 -11.24
N GLN A 57 1.89 -14.21 -10.35
CA GLN A 57 2.06 -13.83 -8.94
C GLN A 57 2.82 -12.51 -8.79
N LEU A 58 3.91 -12.36 -9.57
CA LEU A 58 4.67 -11.11 -9.62
C LEU A 58 3.82 -9.95 -10.13
N ARG A 59 2.95 -10.20 -11.10
CA ARG A 59 1.99 -9.18 -11.58
C ARG A 59 1.00 -8.78 -10.49
N GLY A 60 0.44 -9.74 -9.75
CA GLY A 60 -0.46 -9.46 -8.62
C GLY A 60 0.18 -8.54 -7.58
N LEU A 61 1.43 -8.84 -7.18
CA LEU A 61 2.21 -7.98 -6.29
C LEU A 61 2.43 -6.58 -6.89
N SER A 62 2.82 -6.50 -8.17
CA SER A 62 3.06 -5.23 -8.87
C SER A 62 1.79 -4.38 -8.96
N ASP A 63 0.65 -4.98 -9.28
CA ASP A 63 -0.64 -4.29 -9.40
C ASP A 63 -1.08 -3.73 -8.05
N SER A 64 -0.93 -4.52 -6.97
CA SER A 64 -1.24 -4.09 -5.61
C SER A 64 -0.36 -2.91 -5.16
N ILE A 65 0.95 -2.98 -5.40
CA ILE A 65 1.89 -1.88 -5.12
C ILE A 65 1.58 -0.63 -5.94
N THR A 66 1.19 -0.81 -7.21
CA THR A 66 0.81 0.31 -8.10
C THR A 66 -0.42 1.03 -7.56
N ALA A 67 -1.47 0.28 -7.23
CA ALA A 67 -2.68 0.84 -6.63
C ALA A 67 -2.38 1.59 -5.33
N LEU A 68 -1.54 1.04 -4.46
CA LEU A 68 -1.13 1.74 -3.23
C LEU A 68 -0.39 3.05 -3.52
N THR A 69 0.55 3.02 -4.47
CA THR A 69 1.35 4.19 -4.88
C THR A 69 0.49 5.33 -5.42
N GLU A 70 -0.58 5.01 -6.16
CA GLU A 70 -1.53 6.01 -6.66
C GLU A 70 -2.24 6.74 -5.50
N SER A 71 -2.69 6.01 -4.47
CA SER A 71 -3.32 6.64 -3.29
C SER A 71 -2.34 7.51 -2.52
N VAL A 72 -1.11 7.03 -2.32
CA VAL A 72 -0.06 7.83 -1.67
C VAL A 72 0.24 9.10 -2.48
N SER A 73 0.18 9.03 -3.81
CA SER A 73 0.34 10.23 -4.66
C SER A 73 -0.81 11.22 -4.50
N GLN A 74 -2.05 10.75 -4.26
CA GLN A 74 -3.18 11.62 -3.95
C GLN A 74 -3.03 12.32 -2.59
N VAL A 75 -2.44 11.65 -1.59
CA VAL A 75 -2.09 12.29 -0.31
C VAL A 75 -1.22 13.52 -0.52
N ALA A 76 -0.22 13.44 -1.39
CA ALA A 76 0.65 14.58 -1.70
C ALA A 76 -0.13 15.76 -2.29
N SER A 77 -1.11 15.50 -3.16
CA SER A 77 -1.99 16.54 -3.72
C SER A 77 -2.85 17.21 -2.65
N VAL A 78 -3.49 16.41 -1.78
CA VAL A 78 -4.31 16.92 -0.67
C VAL A 78 -3.48 17.77 0.29
N VAL A 79 -2.28 17.31 0.66
CA VAL A 79 -1.36 18.06 1.54
C VAL A 79 -0.86 19.34 0.89
N ALA A 80 -0.63 19.34 -0.43
CA ALA A 80 -0.25 20.54 -1.18
C ALA A 80 -1.41 21.54 -1.35
N GLY A 81 -2.63 21.21 -0.90
CA GLY A 81 -3.83 22.02 -1.07
C GLY A 81 -4.24 22.19 -2.54
N LYS A 82 -3.92 21.20 -3.38
CA LYS A 82 -4.26 21.16 -4.80
C LYS A 82 -5.60 20.48 -5.05
#